data_AF-A0A356KS60-F1
#
_entry.id   AF-A0A356KS60-F1
#
_cell.length_a   1.000
_cell.length_b   1.000
_cell.length_c   1.000
_cell.angle_alpha   90.00
_cell.angle_beta   90.00
_cell.angle_gamma   90.00
#
_symmetry.space_group_name_H-M   'P 1'
#
loop_
_entity.id
_entity.type
_entity.pdbx_description
1 polymer ?
#
loop_
_entity_poly.entity_id
_entity_poly.type
_entity_poly.pdbx_seq_one_letter_code
_entity_poly.pdbx_strand_id
1 'polypeptide(L)'
;MFGVSEAERIFLGVHASSRAVAVQASNGGQTSITAERLSAPADWVELTTYGLRLPTPSTVYACVAVPSGTTKEERQALVRAGRDAGWDAVLVVSSLRAAAQGLERTSLQALLVVDSERSSVGLCSGARLQNHDHVRQIAGREARELAVSLRILLKGRSRDERRELLRHLVVLGDTEEVSRIGQRTLAEELEQLGVREVEFELDPYLIARGAQRIASSTERIHWRRLRRSQRS
;
A
#
# COMPACT_ATOMS: atom_id res chain seq x y z
N MET A 1 -22.87 -5.35 39.27
CA MET A 1 -23.30 -5.14 37.87
C MET A 1 -22.03 -4.96 37.05
N PHE A 2 -21.47 -6.06 36.53
CA PHE A 2 -20.21 -6.00 35.77
C PHE A 2 -20.52 -5.40 34.40
N GLY A 3 -20.05 -4.18 34.14
CA GLY A 3 -20.13 -3.57 32.83
C GLY A 3 -19.40 -4.48 31.84
N VAL A 4 -20.12 -4.98 30.83
CA VAL A 4 -19.49 -5.67 29.71
C VAL A 4 -18.58 -4.65 29.05
N SER A 5 -17.26 -4.83 29.21
CA SER A 5 -16.26 -4.00 28.54
C SER A 5 -16.54 -4.03 27.03
N GLU A 6 -16.92 -2.90 26.43
CA GLU A 6 -17.09 -2.83 24.97
C GLU A 6 -15.73 -3.19 24.35
N ALA A 7 -15.73 -4.16 23.42
CA ALA A 7 -14.50 -4.57 22.77
C ALA A 7 -13.83 -3.37 22.09
N GLU A 8 -12.55 -3.16 22.40
CA GLU A 8 -11.81 -2.02 21.87
C GLU A 8 -11.61 -2.21 20.36
N ARG A 9 -11.77 -1.13 19.59
CA ARG A 9 -11.64 -1.17 18.14
C ARG A 9 -10.19 -0.93 17.76
N ILE A 10 -9.58 -1.91 17.13
CA ILE A 10 -8.23 -1.81 16.59
C ILE A 10 -8.33 -1.70 15.07
N PHE A 11 -7.73 -0.65 14.52
CA PHE A 11 -7.56 -0.49 13.09
C PHE A 11 -6.16 -0.96 12.69
N LEU A 12 -6.10 -1.95 11.81
CA LEU A 12 -4.86 -2.46 11.26
C LEU A 12 -4.69 -1.92 9.85
N GLY A 13 -3.51 -1.36 9.57
CA GLY A 13 -3.02 -1.15 8.23
C GLY A 13 -1.96 -2.20 7.92
N VAL A 14 -2.12 -2.87 6.79
CA VAL A 14 -1.21 -3.92 6.34
C VAL A 14 -0.74 -3.53 4.95
N HIS A 15 0.56 -3.54 4.70
CA HIS A 15 1.12 -3.51 3.35
C HIS A 15 1.69 -4.88 3.04
N ALA A 16 1.15 -5.56 2.04
CA ALA A 16 1.65 -6.85 1.59
C ALA A 16 2.32 -6.68 0.23
N SER A 17 3.65 -6.82 0.22
CA SER A 17 4.48 -6.90 -0.97
C SER A 17 4.75 -8.37 -1.33
N SER A 18 5.48 -8.64 -2.40
CA SER A 18 5.90 -10.00 -2.78
C SER A 18 6.87 -10.65 -1.80
N ARG A 19 7.58 -9.86 -0.98
CA ARG A 19 8.63 -10.35 -0.06
C ARG A 19 8.44 -9.95 1.40
N ALA A 20 7.57 -8.99 1.68
CA ALA A 20 7.38 -8.48 3.02
C ALA A 20 5.93 -8.12 3.29
N VAL A 21 5.53 -8.30 4.54
CA VAL A 21 4.30 -7.75 5.09
C VAL A 21 4.67 -6.79 6.20
N ALA A 22 4.30 -5.53 6.07
CA ALA A 22 4.45 -4.53 7.12
C ALA A 22 3.07 -4.20 7.72
N VAL A 23 3.02 -4.06 9.04
CA VAL A 23 1.77 -3.87 9.79
C VAL A 23 1.89 -2.65 10.69
N GLN A 24 0.86 -1.82 10.70
CA GLN A 24 0.67 -0.69 11.61
C GLN A 24 -0.70 -0.82 12.29
N ALA A 25 -0.72 -0.84 13.62
CA ALA A 25 -1.93 -0.81 14.41
C ALA A 25 -2.24 0.60 14.94
N SER A 26 -3.52 0.88 15.18
CA SER A 26 -3.99 2.17 15.74
C SER A 26 -3.52 2.45 17.17
N ASN A 27 -3.09 1.43 17.90
CA ASN A 27 -2.51 1.56 19.23
C ASN A 27 -0.99 1.81 19.21
N GLY A 28 -0.43 2.10 18.03
CA GLY A 28 1.00 2.35 17.82
C GLY A 28 1.84 1.10 17.59
N GLY A 29 1.29 -0.10 17.74
CA GLY A 29 2.01 -1.34 17.47
C GLY A 29 2.43 -1.46 16.00
N GLN A 30 3.64 -1.95 15.77
CA GLN A 30 4.18 -2.27 14.44
C GLN A 30 4.76 -3.67 14.45
N THR A 31 4.63 -4.36 13.32
CA THR A 31 5.34 -5.62 13.09
C THR A 31 5.60 -5.80 11.60
N SER A 32 6.61 -6.58 11.26
CA SER A 32 6.93 -6.93 9.88
C SER A 32 7.28 -8.40 9.77
N ILE A 33 6.90 -9.00 8.65
CA ILE A 33 7.25 -10.36 8.25
C ILE A 33 8.02 -10.23 6.95
N THR A 34 9.18 -10.87 6.85
CA THR A 34 10.00 -10.89 5.64
C THR A 34 10.20 -12.34 5.21
N ALA A 35 10.09 -12.61 3.92
CA ALA A 35 10.29 -13.92 3.33
C ALA A 35 10.90 -13.76 1.93
N GLU A 36 11.60 -14.80 1.44
CA GLU A 36 12.10 -14.80 0.06
C GLU A 36 10.97 -14.64 -0.96
N ARG A 37 9.80 -15.21 -0.64
CA ARG A 37 8.56 -15.05 -1.38
C ARG A 37 7.35 -15.31 -0.50
N LEU A 38 6.39 -14.39 -0.50
CA LEU A 38 5.09 -14.59 0.13
C LEU A 38 4.16 -15.28 -0.86
N SER A 39 3.81 -16.53 -0.57
CA SER A 39 2.96 -17.38 -1.42
C SER A 39 1.48 -17.03 -1.28
N ALA A 40 0.83 -17.46 -0.21
CA ALA A 40 -0.61 -17.33 -0.02
C ALA A 40 -0.92 -16.41 1.17
N PRO A 41 -2.02 -15.62 1.11
CA PRO A 41 -2.50 -14.84 2.24
C PRO A 41 -2.61 -15.62 3.55
N ALA A 42 -3.05 -16.88 3.48
CA ALA A 42 -3.21 -17.74 4.65
C ALA A 42 -1.91 -17.95 5.44
N ASP A 43 -0.76 -17.90 4.76
CA ASP A 43 0.55 -18.21 5.37
C ASP A 43 1.05 -17.09 6.28
N TRP A 44 0.60 -15.86 6.06
CA TRP A 44 1.13 -14.68 6.78
C TRP A 44 0.06 -13.86 7.49
N VAL A 45 -1.21 -13.95 7.08
CA VAL A 45 -2.29 -13.12 7.67
C VAL A 45 -2.44 -13.38 9.16
N GLU A 46 -2.38 -14.63 9.61
CA GLU A 46 -2.43 -14.97 11.04
C GLU A 46 -1.22 -14.40 11.80
N LEU A 47 -0.05 -14.38 11.17
CA LEU A 47 1.19 -13.89 11.77
C LEU A 47 1.22 -12.36 11.94
N THR A 48 0.42 -11.61 11.17
CA THR A 48 0.40 -10.14 11.24
C THR A 48 -0.03 -9.59 12.61
N THR A 49 -0.80 -10.36 13.38
CA THR A 49 -1.24 -9.99 14.73
C THR A 49 -0.39 -10.63 15.82
N TYR A 50 0.45 -11.62 15.48
CA TYR A 50 1.24 -12.41 16.42
C TYR A 50 2.28 -11.60 17.23
N GLY A 51 2.63 -10.38 16.80
CA GLY A 51 3.50 -9.46 17.53
C GLY A 51 2.79 -8.22 18.11
N LEU A 52 1.48 -8.08 17.87
CA LEU A 52 0.73 -6.89 18.28
C LEU A 52 0.12 -7.10 19.67
N ARG A 53 0.33 -6.14 20.57
CA ARG A 53 -0.37 -6.11 21.87
C ARG A 53 -1.81 -5.68 21.65
N LEU A 54 -2.69 -6.63 21.34
CA LEU A 54 -4.11 -6.37 21.17
C LEU A 54 -4.85 -6.50 22.51
N PRO A 55 -5.64 -5.49 22.92
CA PRO A 55 -6.49 -5.60 24.10
C PRO A 55 -7.50 -6.73 23.91
N THR A 56 -7.79 -7.49 24.96
CA THR A 56 -8.80 -8.56 24.90
C THR A 56 -9.99 -8.18 25.77
N PRO A 57 -11.22 -8.08 25.23
CA PRO A 57 -11.60 -8.33 23.83
C PRO A 57 -11.31 -7.15 22.87
N SER A 58 -10.91 -7.46 21.63
CA SER A 58 -10.75 -6.47 20.54
C SER A 58 -11.63 -6.78 19.34
N THR A 59 -12.12 -5.72 18.68
CA THR A 59 -12.70 -5.78 17.33
C THR A 59 -11.66 -5.30 16.33
N VAL A 60 -11.31 -6.13 15.34
CA VAL A 60 -10.21 -5.83 14.39
C VAL A 60 -10.75 -5.43 13.02
N TYR A 61 -10.49 -4.20 12.61
CA TYR A 61 -10.78 -3.69 11.27
C TYR A 61 -9.50 -3.51 10.47
N ALA A 62 -9.27 -4.36 9.48
CA ALA A 62 -8.03 -4.38 8.70
C ALA A 62 -8.21 -3.70 7.34
N CYS A 63 -7.27 -2.83 6.97
CA CYS A 63 -7.09 -2.34 5.62
C CYS A 63 -5.78 -2.90 5.06
N VAL A 64 -5.88 -3.71 4.02
CA VAL A 64 -4.75 -4.38 3.37
C VAL A 64 -4.45 -3.67 2.05
N ALA A 65 -3.28 -3.05 1.97
CA ALA A 65 -2.71 -2.45 0.79
C ALA A 65 -1.89 -3.50 0.03
N VAL A 66 -2.25 -3.69 -1.25
CA VAL A 66 -1.62 -4.65 -2.16
C VAL A 66 -1.22 -3.99 -3.47
N PRO A 67 -0.25 -4.54 -4.22
CA PRO A 67 0.12 -4.01 -5.53
C PRO A 67 -1.09 -3.80 -6.44
N SER A 68 -1.06 -2.74 -7.26
CA SER A 68 -2.22 -2.33 -8.07
C SER A 68 -2.66 -3.41 -9.06
N GLY A 69 -1.73 -4.27 -9.53
CA GLY A 69 -2.01 -5.42 -10.38
C GLY A 69 -2.56 -6.66 -9.67
N THR A 70 -2.95 -6.57 -8.39
CA THR A 70 -3.56 -7.69 -7.65
C THR A 70 -4.98 -7.98 -8.16
N THR A 71 -5.24 -9.22 -8.56
CA THR A 71 -6.51 -9.67 -9.18
C THR A 71 -7.66 -9.65 -8.18
N LYS A 72 -8.88 -9.80 -8.68
CA LYS A 72 -10.07 -9.86 -7.83
C LYS A 72 -10.06 -11.11 -6.94
N GLU A 73 -9.59 -12.23 -7.48
CA GLU A 73 -9.52 -13.52 -6.81
C GLU A 73 -8.49 -13.47 -5.67
N GLU A 74 -7.31 -12.89 -5.91
CA GLU A 74 -6.28 -12.68 -4.88
C GLU A 74 -6.79 -11.76 -3.76
N ARG A 75 -7.47 -10.66 -4.13
CA ARG A 75 -8.12 -9.76 -3.15
C ARG A 75 -9.19 -10.48 -2.33
N GLN A 76 -9.96 -11.38 -2.93
CA GLN A 76 -10.94 -12.18 -2.21
C GLN A 76 -10.29 -13.22 -1.29
N ALA A 77 -9.17 -13.81 -1.69
CA ALA A 77 -8.40 -14.72 -0.85
C ALA A 77 -7.87 -14.02 0.41
N LEU A 78 -7.41 -12.76 0.29
CA LEU A 78 -7.01 -11.93 1.43
C LEU A 78 -8.16 -11.67 2.40
N VAL A 79 -9.35 -11.37 1.88
CA VAL A 79 -10.54 -11.17 2.71
C VAL A 79 -10.88 -12.46 3.46
N ARG A 80 -10.83 -13.63 2.81
CA ARG A 80 -11.10 -14.92 3.45
C ARG A 80 -10.07 -15.23 4.54
N ALA A 81 -8.77 -15.15 4.22
CA ALA A 81 -7.70 -15.38 5.17
C ALA A 81 -7.80 -14.45 6.40
N GLY A 82 -8.12 -13.16 6.19
CA GLY A 82 -8.33 -12.22 7.29
C GLY A 82 -9.47 -12.62 8.21
N ARG A 83 -10.57 -13.14 7.65
CA ARG A 83 -11.69 -13.64 8.46
C ARG A 83 -11.32 -14.90 9.23
N ASP A 84 -10.61 -15.82 8.59
CA ASP A 84 -10.17 -17.08 9.21
C ASP A 84 -9.20 -16.79 10.37
N ALA A 85 -8.39 -15.73 10.25
CA ALA A 85 -7.54 -15.20 11.32
C ALA A 85 -8.29 -14.34 12.37
N GLY A 86 -9.62 -14.25 12.30
CA GLY A 86 -10.44 -13.57 13.30
C GLY A 86 -10.61 -12.05 13.12
N TRP A 87 -10.25 -11.47 11.97
CA TRP A 87 -10.56 -10.07 11.71
C TRP A 87 -12.06 -9.85 11.47
N ASP A 88 -12.61 -8.79 12.08
CA ASP A 88 -14.05 -8.49 11.99
C ASP A 88 -14.49 -7.98 10.63
N ALA A 89 -13.62 -7.24 9.94
CA ALA A 89 -13.83 -6.84 8.55
C ALA A 89 -12.49 -6.50 7.87
N VAL A 90 -12.44 -6.75 6.56
CA VAL A 90 -11.27 -6.52 5.73
C VAL A 90 -11.61 -5.57 4.59
N LEU A 91 -10.84 -4.50 4.44
CA LEU A 91 -10.86 -3.61 3.29
C LEU A 91 -9.56 -3.82 2.51
N VAL A 92 -9.63 -4.04 1.19
CA VAL A 92 -8.44 -4.21 0.36
C VAL A 92 -8.30 -3.01 -0.58
N VAL A 93 -7.15 -2.34 -0.55
CA VAL A 93 -6.83 -1.15 -1.34
C VAL A 93 -5.55 -1.35 -2.15
N SER A 94 -5.25 -0.46 -3.10
CA SER A 94 -3.95 -0.48 -3.77
C SER A 94 -2.85 0.15 -2.89
N SER A 95 -1.62 -0.35 -3.00
CA SER A 95 -0.43 0.22 -2.34
C SER A 95 -0.23 1.68 -2.70
N LEU A 96 -0.53 2.10 -3.93
CA LEU A 96 -0.47 3.52 -4.33
C LEU A 96 -1.45 4.39 -3.54
N ARG A 97 -2.69 3.93 -3.31
CA ARG A 97 -3.68 4.68 -2.53
C ARG A 97 -3.26 4.79 -1.07
N ALA A 98 -2.78 3.69 -0.50
CA ALA A 98 -2.29 3.69 0.87
C ALA A 98 -1.03 4.56 1.01
N ALA A 99 -0.08 4.49 0.09
CA ALA A 99 1.11 5.34 0.06
C ALA A 99 0.76 6.83 0.04
N ALA A 100 -0.18 7.24 -0.82
CA ALA A 100 -0.65 8.62 -0.88
C ALA A 100 -1.22 9.10 0.46
N GLN A 101 -1.93 8.22 1.18
CA GLN A 101 -2.42 8.51 2.54
C GLN A 101 -1.30 8.54 3.59
N GLY A 102 -0.25 7.74 3.41
CA GLY A 102 0.92 7.67 4.30
C GLY A 102 1.78 8.93 4.24
N LEU A 103 1.97 9.47 3.03
CA LEU A 103 2.80 10.66 2.78
C LEU A 103 2.18 11.98 3.29
N GLU A 104 0.86 12.04 3.47
CA GLU A 104 0.12 13.24 3.95
C GLU A 104 0.37 14.53 3.16
N ARG A 105 0.82 14.41 1.91
CA ARG A 105 1.00 15.55 1.01
C ARG A 105 -0.34 15.96 0.42
N THR A 106 -0.57 17.26 0.30
CA THR A 106 -1.81 17.85 -0.26
C THR A 106 -1.68 18.25 -1.73
N SER A 107 -0.46 18.33 -2.24
CA SER A 107 -0.16 18.69 -3.62
C SER A 107 -0.42 17.55 -4.61
N LEU A 108 -0.46 17.91 -5.90
CA LEU A 108 -0.44 16.95 -7.00
C LEU A 108 0.97 16.36 -7.12
N GLN A 109 1.10 15.03 -7.09
CA GLN A 109 2.38 14.34 -7.09
C GLN A 109 2.35 13.03 -7.88
N ALA A 110 3.48 12.68 -8.47
CA ALA A 110 3.72 11.35 -9.03
C ALA A 110 4.33 10.45 -7.95
N LEU A 111 3.82 9.23 -7.84
CA LEU A 111 4.28 8.19 -6.91
C LEU A 111 4.69 6.94 -7.69
N LEU A 112 5.79 6.33 -7.28
CA LEU A 112 6.18 5.00 -7.70
C LEU A 112 6.20 4.09 -6.48
N VAL A 113 5.56 2.93 -6.58
CA VAL A 113 5.69 1.84 -5.61
C VAL A 113 6.41 0.70 -6.30
N VAL A 114 7.62 0.41 -5.85
CA VAL A 114 8.50 -0.62 -6.37
C VAL A 114 8.29 -1.91 -5.58
N ASP A 115 8.02 -3.00 -6.30
CA ASP A 115 7.80 -4.34 -5.75
C ASP A 115 8.40 -5.37 -6.71
N SER A 116 9.02 -6.43 -6.17
CA SER A 116 9.77 -7.41 -6.97
C SER A 116 8.94 -8.19 -7.99
N GLU A 117 7.63 -8.27 -7.80
CA GLU A 117 6.74 -8.90 -8.78
C GLU A 117 5.84 -7.87 -9.47
N ARG A 118 5.38 -6.82 -8.76
CA ARG A 118 4.29 -5.95 -9.23
C ARG A 118 4.49 -4.47 -8.92
N SER A 119 5.59 -3.89 -9.41
CA SER A 119 5.81 -2.44 -9.39
C SER A 119 4.64 -1.68 -10.03
N SER A 120 4.38 -0.46 -9.56
CA SER A 120 3.29 0.38 -10.06
C SER A 120 3.61 1.87 -9.98
N VAL A 121 3.00 2.65 -10.87
CA VAL A 121 3.12 4.10 -10.93
C VAL A 121 1.74 4.72 -10.74
N GLY A 122 1.63 5.80 -9.98
CA GLY A 122 0.39 6.50 -9.71
C GLY A 122 0.53 8.01 -9.74
N LEU A 123 -0.54 8.69 -10.16
CA LEU A 123 -0.68 10.13 -10.02
C LEU A 123 -1.69 10.40 -8.90
N CYS A 124 -1.30 11.22 -7.93
CA CYS A 124 -2.11 11.49 -6.75
C CYS A 124 -2.32 12.99 -6.56
N SER A 125 -3.51 13.37 -6.11
CA SER A 125 -3.78 14.73 -5.62
C SER A 125 -4.27 14.61 -4.19
N GLY A 126 -3.45 15.08 -3.25
CA GLY A 126 -3.66 14.73 -1.86
C GLY A 126 -3.56 13.21 -1.64
N ALA A 127 -4.46 12.69 -0.82
CA ALA A 127 -4.62 11.25 -0.60
C ALA A 127 -5.39 10.51 -1.72
N ARG A 128 -5.81 11.20 -2.78
CA ARG A 128 -6.64 10.60 -3.84
C ARG A 128 -5.79 10.18 -5.03
N LEU A 129 -5.77 8.87 -5.29
CA LEU A 129 -5.23 8.30 -6.53
C LEU A 129 -6.11 8.69 -7.72
N GLN A 130 -5.55 9.41 -8.69
CA GLN A 130 -6.26 9.90 -9.87
C GLN A 130 -6.14 8.95 -11.06
N ASN A 131 -4.94 8.44 -11.30
CA ASN A 131 -4.65 7.49 -12.36
C ASN A 131 -3.47 6.62 -11.93
N HIS A 132 -3.37 5.40 -12.44
CA HIS A 132 -2.27 4.51 -12.14
C HIS A 132 -2.04 3.52 -13.27
N ASP A 133 -0.84 2.95 -13.27
CA ASP A 133 -0.43 1.87 -14.13
C ASP A 133 0.33 0.82 -13.32
N HIS A 134 0.29 -0.43 -13.77
CA HIS A 134 1.11 -1.50 -13.21
C HIS A 134 2.22 -1.79 -14.22
N VAL A 135 3.43 -1.96 -13.71
CA VAL A 135 4.62 -2.08 -14.53
C VAL A 135 5.00 -3.54 -14.61
N ARG A 136 5.02 -4.08 -15.82
CA ARG A 136 5.60 -5.40 -16.06
C ARG A 136 7.10 -5.28 -15.97
N GLN A 137 7.70 -5.94 -14.99
CA GLN A 137 9.15 -5.93 -14.85
C GLN A 137 9.81 -6.69 -16.01
N ILE A 138 10.85 -6.09 -16.58
CA ILE A 138 11.75 -6.72 -17.54
C ILE A 138 13.15 -6.65 -16.94
N ALA A 139 13.78 -7.80 -16.74
CA ALA A 139 15.10 -7.89 -16.11
C ALA A 139 16.14 -7.00 -16.82
N GLY A 140 16.80 -6.13 -16.05
CA GLY A 140 17.79 -5.16 -16.54
C GLY A 140 17.19 -3.94 -17.23
N ARG A 141 15.86 -3.75 -17.21
CA ARG A 141 15.15 -2.60 -17.79
C ARG A 141 14.09 -2.02 -16.85
N GLU A 142 14.04 -2.45 -15.60
CA GLU A 142 12.98 -2.13 -14.65
C GLU A 142 12.83 -0.62 -14.45
N ALA A 143 13.94 0.10 -14.28
CA ALA A 143 13.95 1.56 -14.17
C ALA A 143 13.31 2.24 -15.39
N ARG A 144 13.66 1.77 -16.58
CA ARG A 144 13.12 2.28 -17.85
C ARG A 144 11.63 1.98 -18.01
N GLU A 145 11.19 0.78 -17.65
CA GLU A 145 9.76 0.41 -17.72
C GLU A 145 8.93 1.27 -16.77
N LEU A 146 9.43 1.54 -15.55
CA LEU A 146 8.82 2.47 -14.60
C LEU A 146 8.69 3.89 -15.19
N ALA A 147 9.75 4.42 -15.79
CA ALA A 147 9.74 5.73 -16.44
C ALA A 147 8.79 5.79 -17.66
N VAL A 148 8.72 4.70 -18.45
CA VAL A 148 7.80 4.59 -19.59
C VAL A 148 6.35 4.59 -19.13
N SER A 149 6.00 3.83 -18.09
CA SER A 149 4.65 3.85 -17.51
C SER A 149 4.27 5.23 -16.99
N LEU A 150 5.18 5.93 -16.30
CA LEU A 150 4.93 7.32 -15.89
C LEU A 150 4.69 8.22 -17.10
N ARG A 151 5.52 8.13 -18.15
CA ARG A 151 5.34 8.89 -19.38
C ARG A 151 3.97 8.66 -20.00
N ILE A 152 3.47 7.42 -20.01
CA ILE A 152 2.15 7.08 -20.51
C ILE A 152 1.06 7.77 -19.69
N LEU A 153 1.13 7.70 -18.36
CA LEU A 153 0.18 8.38 -17.46
C LEU A 153 0.15 9.90 -17.66
N LEU A 154 1.29 10.50 -18.05
CA LEU A 154 1.40 11.94 -18.29
C LEU A 154 0.87 12.39 -19.66
N LYS A 155 0.77 11.51 -20.68
CA LYS A 155 0.39 11.91 -22.05
C LYS A 155 -0.96 12.62 -22.16
N GLY A 156 -1.92 12.26 -21.31
CA GLY A 156 -3.27 12.85 -21.30
C GLY A 156 -3.41 14.13 -20.47
N ARG A 157 -2.31 14.68 -19.92
CA ARG A 157 -2.33 15.80 -18.96
C ARG A 157 -1.94 17.12 -19.60
N SER A 158 -2.46 18.22 -19.03
CA SER A 158 -2.09 19.56 -19.47
C SER A 158 -0.58 19.82 -19.27
N ARG A 159 -0.02 20.83 -19.94
CA ARG A 159 1.41 21.17 -19.77
C ARG A 159 1.73 21.58 -18.33
N ASP A 160 0.82 22.29 -17.68
CA ASP A 160 1.02 22.78 -16.31
C ASP A 160 0.87 21.66 -15.29
N GLU A 161 -0.12 20.76 -15.46
CA GLU A 161 -0.24 19.56 -14.63
C GLU A 161 0.99 18.66 -14.74
N ARG A 162 1.52 18.46 -15.96
CA ARG A 162 2.75 17.68 -16.15
C ARG A 162 3.94 18.31 -15.44
N ARG A 163 4.09 19.63 -15.53
CA ARG A 163 5.17 20.36 -14.84
C ARG A 163 5.07 20.23 -13.33
N GLU A 164 3.86 20.26 -12.79
CA GLU A 164 3.62 20.06 -11.36
C GLU A 164 3.97 18.62 -10.95
N LEU A 165 3.46 17.62 -11.67
CA LEU A 165 3.72 16.20 -11.43
C LEU A 165 5.20 15.81 -11.55
N LEU A 166 5.94 16.47 -12.43
CA LEU A 166 7.37 16.25 -12.65
C LEU A 166 8.26 17.13 -11.74
N ARG A 167 7.69 18.04 -10.95
CA ARG A 167 8.50 18.83 -10.00
C ARG A 167 9.11 17.92 -8.95
N HIS A 168 8.30 17.00 -8.43
CA HIS A 168 8.67 16.14 -7.32
C HIS A 168 8.01 14.78 -7.47
N LEU A 169 8.82 13.73 -7.45
CA LEU A 169 8.38 12.36 -7.54
C LEU A 169 8.88 11.57 -6.33
N VAL A 170 8.00 10.76 -5.73
CA VAL A 170 8.38 9.89 -4.61
C VAL A 170 8.42 8.44 -5.06
N VAL A 171 9.55 7.77 -4.82
CA VAL A 171 9.74 6.34 -4.98
C VAL A 171 9.63 5.67 -3.61
N LEU A 172 8.79 4.65 -3.51
CA LEU A 172 8.46 3.91 -2.30
C LEU A 172 8.57 2.41 -2.58
N GLY A 173 8.55 1.60 -1.53
CA GLY A 173 8.32 0.16 -1.65
C GLY A 173 9.46 -0.67 -1.05
N ASP A 174 9.71 -1.82 -1.65
CA ASP A 174 10.71 -2.77 -1.15
C ASP A 174 12.13 -2.21 -1.32
N THR A 175 12.83 -2.01 -0.19
CA THR A 175 14.19 -1.45 -0.16
C THR A 175 15.19 -2.34 -0.89
N GLU A 176 15.05 -3.67 -0.79
CA GLU A 176 15.93 -4.60 -1.49
C GLU A 176 15.72 -4.52 -2.99
N GLU A 177 14.46 -4.42 -3.43
CA GLU A 177 14.12 -4.31 -4.84
C GLU A 177 14.58 -2.98 -5.45
N VAL A 178 14.40 -1.87 -4.72
CA VAL A 178 14.92 -0.56 -5.13
C VAL A 178 16.45 -0.60 -5.23
N SER A 179 17.11 -1.29 -4.30
CA SER A 179 18.57 -1.47 -4.33
C SER A 179 19.01 -2.35 -5.52
N ARG A 180 18.26 -3.41 -5.84
CA ARG A 180 18.51 -4.30 -6.99
C ARG A 180 18.40 -3.58 -8.33
N ILE A 181 17.37 -2.73 -8.49
CA ILE A 181 17.19 -1.90 -9.69
C ILE A 181 18.28 -0.83 -9.77
N GLY A 182 18.71 -0.32 -8.61
CA GLY A 182 19.68 0.75 -8.47
C GLY A 182 19.01 2.11 -8.41
N GLN A 183 19.07 2.77 -7.24
CA GLN A 183 18.47 4.09 -7.02
C GLN A 183 18.95 5.13 -8.03
N ARG A 184 20.26 5.13 -8.32
CA ARG A 184 20.85 6.05 -9.30
C ARG A 184 20.29 5.82 -10.71
N THR A 185 20.25 4.57 -11.16
CA THR A 185 19.70 4.21 -12.47
C THR A 185 18.24 4.63 -12.59
N LEU A 186 17.45 4.40 -11.53
CA LEU A 186 16.05 4.81 -11.50
C LEU A 186 15.90 6.33 -11.53
N ALA A 187 16.69 7.05 -10.74
CA ALA A 187 16.69 8.51 -10.75
C ALA A 187 17.06 9.06 -12.14
N GLU A 188 18.12 8.55 -12.77
CA GLU A 188 18.56 8.98 -14.10
C GLU A 188 17.48 8.78 -15.18
N GLU A 189 16.77 7.64 -15.19
CA GLU A 189 15.65 7.40 -16.13
C GLU A 189 14.47 8.35 -15.89
N LEU A 190 14.17 8.67 -14.63
CA LEU A 190 13.11 9.61 -14.25
C LEU A 190 13.49 11.07 -14.57
N GLU A 191 14.75 11.44 -14.35
CA GLU A 191 15.30 12.76 -14.71
C GLU A 191 15.30 12.97 -16.23
N GLN A 192 15.61 11.94 -17.01
CA GLN A 192 15.47 11.97 -18.48
C GLN A 192 14.03 12.19 -18.94
N LEU A 193 13.04 11.79 -18.15
CA LEU A 193 11.63 12.11 -18.39
C LEU A 193 11.27 13.57 -18.04
N GLY A 194 12.18 14.28 -17.35
CA GLY A 194 12.02 15.67 -16.92
C GLY A 194 11.60 15.82 -15.46
N VAL A 195 11.70 14.75 -14.65
CA VAL A 195 11.53 14.86 -13.19
C VAL A 195 12.67 15.69 -12.62
N ARG A 196 12.35 16.68 -11.78
CA ARG A 196 13.36 17.59 -11.19
C ARG A 196 13.95 17.07 -9.90
N GLU A 197 13.13 16.38 -9.10
CA GLU A 197 13.51 15.87 -7.80
C GLU A 197 12.88 14.48 -7.63
N VAL A 198 13.73 13.50 -7.34
CA VAL A 198 13.35 12.12 -7.04
C VAL A 198 13.68 11.85 -5.58
N GLU A 199 12.65 11.68 -4.77
CA GLU A 199 12.77 11.34 -3.36
C GLU A 199 12.57 9.82 -3.18
N PHE A 200 13.44 9.18 -2.42
CA PHE A 200 13.30 7.78 -2.04
C PHE A 200 12.82 7.71 -0.60
N GLU A 201 11.55 7.38 -0.40
CA GLU A 201 10.96 7.18 0.91
C GLU A 201 10.78 5.67 1.13
N LEU A 202 11.76 5.06 1.78
CA LEU A 202 11.88 3.62 1.92
C LEU A 202 11.50 3.12 3.32
N ASP A 203 10.82 3.93 4.15
CA ASP A 203 10.20 3.46 5.40
C ASP A 203 9.26 2.27 5.08
N PRO A 204 9.59 1.04 5.55
CA PRO A 204 8.81 -0.15 5.24
C PRO A 204 7.37 -0.07 5.78
N TYR A 205 7.11 0.80 6.76
CA TYR A 205 5.81 0.98 7.38
C TYR A 205 4.99 2.11 6.77
N LEU A 206 5.52 2.93 5.86
CA LEU A 206 4.77 4.09 5.33
C LEU A 206 3.45 3.68 4.69
N ILE A 207 3.48 2.67 3.83
CA ILE A 207 2.28 2.19 3.13
C ILE A 207 1.30 1.54 4.13
N ALA A 208 1.81 0.81 5.12
CA ALA A 208 1.00 0.23 6.20
C ALA A 208 0.33 1.33 7.05
N ARG A 209 1.05 2.41 7.38
CA ARG A 209 0.52 3.58 8.09
C ARG A 209 -0.57 4.27 7.28
N GLY A 210 -0.36 4.44 5.98
CA GLY A 210 -1.39 4.95 5.08
C GLY A 210 -2.64 4.06 5.04
N ALA A 211 -2.47 2.74 4.98
CA ALA A 211 -3.57 1.79 5.05
C ALA A 211 -4.32 1.86 6.41
N GLN A 212 -3.60 2.01 7.51
CA GLN A 212 -4.17 2.16 8.85
C GLN A 212 -5.00 3.44 8.96
N ARG A 213 -4.51 4.55 8.39
CA ARG A 213 -5.26 5.82 8.32
C ARG A 213 -6.53 5.70 7.48
N ILE A 214 -6.47 4.98 6.35
CA ILE A 214 -7.68 4.65 5.57
C ILE A 214 -8.64 3.86 6.47
N ALA A 215 -8.15 2.88 7.23
CA ALA A 215 -9.00 2.07 8.08
C ALA A 215 -9.70 2.91 9.17
N SER A 216 -8.96 3.78 9.86
CA SER A 216 -9.49 4.62 10.95
C SER A 216 -10.45 5.71 10.47
N SER A 217 -10.24 6.24 9.26
CA SER A 217 -11.11 7.25 8.64
C SER A 217 -12.33 6.66 7.94
N THR A 218 -12.37 5.34 7.72
CA THR A 218 -13.49 4.66 7.09
C THR A 218 -14.71 4.68 8.02
N GLU A 219 -15.84 5.17 7.49
CA GLU A 219 -17.08 5.31 8.26
C GLU A 219 -17.57 3.98 8.84
N ARG A 220 -18.12 4.04 10.06
CA ARG A 220 -18.65 2.87 10.77
C ARG A 220 -19.71 2.11 9.95
N ILE A 221 -20.53 2.81 9.17
CA ILE A 221 -21.55 2.17 8.33
C ILE A 221 -20.93 1.31 7.23
N HIS A 222 -19.78 1.75 6.68
CA HIS A 222 -19.04 1.01 5.68
C HIS A 222 -18.48 -0.29 6.27
N TRP A 223 -17.86 -0.21 7.45
CA TRP A 223 -17.37 -1.40 8.17
C TRP A 223 -18.47 -2.41 8.49
N ARG A 224 -19.64 -1.94 8.92
CA ARG A 224 -20.80 -2.81 9.15
C ARG A 224 -21.27 -3.51 7.87
N ARG A 225 -21.26 -2.82 6.73
CA ARG A 225 -21.62 -3.40 5.43
C ARG A 225 -20.60 -4.47 5.02
N LEU A 226 -19.31 -4.18 5.11
CA LEU A 226 -18.24 -5.14 4.83
C LEU A 226 -18.37 -6.39 5.70
N ARG A 227 -18.51 -6.23 7.02
CA ARG A 227 -18.71 -7.36 7.95
C ARG A 227 -19.90 -8.24 7.59
N ARG A 228 -21.00 -7.66 7.10
CA ARG A 228 -22.19 -8.41 6.67
C ARG A 228 -21.98 -9.13 5.35
N SER A 229 -21.51 -8.41 4.32
CA SER A 229 -21.29 -8.99 2.99
C SER A 229 -20.20 -10.05 2.99
N GLN A 230 -19.26 -9.93 3.92
CA GLN A 230 -18.17 -10.88 4.03
C GLN A 230 -18.57 -12.14 4.79
N ARG A 231 -19.64 -12.13 5.60
CA ARG A 231 -20.15 -13.28 6.38
C ARG A 231 -21.08 -14.21 5.61
N SER A 232 -21.76 -13.70 4.58
CA SER A 232 -22.59 -14.48 3.63
C SER A 232 -21.71 -15.23 2.63
#